data_AF-A0A2E6JFN4-F1
#
_entry.id   AF-A0A2E6JFN4-F1
#
_cell.length_a   1.000
_cell.length_b   1.000
_cell.length_c   1.000
_cell.angle_alpha   90.00
_cell.angle_beta   90.00
_cell.angle_gamma   90.00
#
_symmetry.space_group_name_H-M   'P 1'
#
loop_
_entity.id
_entity.type
_entity.pdbx_description
1 polymer ?
#
loop_
_entity_poly.entity_id
_entity_poly.type
_entity_poly.pdbx_seq_one_letter_code
_entity_poly.pdbx_strand_id
1 'polypeptide(L)'
;MDINLMKKKKLARLICISSLFQLFVAHSCLKKKKDFKKYFNIVVLTSSNIHINNYEKINKFSNFLGYKNLINLSNQIKKLTPDYSLFLRKDLMKKFKNYEIREILIRYKFNLFEHTIFSSFNEAKISIFEDGMGDYMKHSLLDNARKRNKLKGFLNYLYYRCLNYDHLFYFNINYSYPLRIQNKFELINDCNGDLKSHHISNKSFINIKNEFLKVIKKFKTIKFKKKTILFLMHDIDEYFDPARTNKIELKKNIQYYIKARQLISKKFPNYAIVLKTHPNIRKSTLKILKKYNLNILSKNFITEMLINNKKIFCVVGFASSSLIYAKKIFKKKTISFNTNKLNFHAVDNQSRSIFDVLKRFKIDILEL
;
A
#
# COMPACT_ATOMS: atom_id res chain seq x y z
N MET A 1 31.51 40.01 16.04
CA MET A 1 31.09 38.80 16.78
C MET A 1 29.74 38.39 16.23
N ASP A 2 29.72 37.60 15.15
CA ASP A 2 28.48 37.18 14.51
C ASP A 2 27.84 36.08 15.35
N ILE A 3 26.84 36.47 16.15
CA ILE A 3 25.91 35.52 16.75
C ILE A 3 25.12 34.93 15.58
N ASN A 4 25.63 33.81 15.08
CA ASN A 4 24.95 32.93 14.16
C ASN A 4 23.65 32.51 14.86
N LEU A 5 22.57 33.25 14.65
CA LEU A 5 21.20 32.87 14.99
C LEU A 5 20.94 31.55 14.26
N MET A 6 21.28 30.42 14.90
CA MET A 6 20.93 29.10 14.42
C MET A 6 19.41 29.09 14.31
N LYS A 7 18.90 29.29 13.09
CA LYS A 7 17.45 29.27 12.82
C LYS A 7 16.90 27.99 13.45
N LYS A 8 16.07 28.16 14.48
CA LYS A 8 15.48 27.05 15.23
C LYS A 8 14.81 26.10 14.24
N LYS A 9 15.26 24.84 14.20
CA LYS A 9 14.72 23.84 13.27
C LYS A 9 13.23 23.64 13.56
N LYS A 10 12.43 23.47 12.50
CA LYS A 10 11.00 23.17 12.65
C LYS A 10 10.83 21.70 13.00
N LEU A 11 10.11 21.41 14.10
CA LEU A 11 9.75 20.04 14.46
C LEU A 11 8.87 19.44 13.35
N ALA A 12 9.30 18.32 12.78
CA ALA A 12 8.62 17.71 11.65
C ALA A 12 8.42 16.20 11.81
N ARG A 13 7.46 15.69 11.04
CA ARG A 13 7.15 14.28 10.90
C ARG A 13 7.14 13.92 9.42
N LEU A 14 7.77 12.81 9.08
CA LEU A 14 7.67 12.23 7.74
C LEU A 14 6.54 11.22 7.68
N ILE A 15 5.65 11.34 6.71
CA ILE A 15 4.55 10.41 6.45
C ILE A 15 4.86 9.71 5.12
N CYS A 16 5.43 8.52 5.21
CA CYS A 16 5.93 7.76 4.07
C CYS A 16 4.83 6.89 3.49
N ILE A 17 4.40 7.18 2.27
CA ILE A 17 3.30 6.49 1.60
C ILE A 17 3.64 6.18 0.14
N SER A 18 3.04 5.12 -0.38
CA SER A 18 3.15 4.68 -1.77
C SER A 18 1.82 4.72 -2.52
N SER A 19 0.71 4.91 -1.80
CA SER A 19 -0.64 4.91 -2.36
C SER A 19 -1.57 5.88 -1.65
N LEU A 20 -2.68 6.22 -2.31
CA LEU A 20 -3.73 7.02 -1.71
C LEU A 20 -4.36 6.33 -0.49
N PHE A 21 -4.54 5.01 -0.52
CA PHE A 21 -5.04 4.26 0.64
C PHE A 21 -4.16 4.47 1.87
N GLN A 22 -2.84 4.37 1.72
CA GLN A 22 -1.90 4.59 2.82
C GLN A 22 -1.94 6.03 3.36
N LEU A 23 -2.21 7.04 2.52
CA LEU A 23 -2.46 8.41 2.99
C LEU A 23 -3.63 8.45 3.98
N PHE A 24 -4.74 7.77 3.66
CA PHE A 24 -5.92 7.70 4.52
C PHE A 24 -5.64 6.96 5.82
N VAL A 25 -4.95 5.83 5.77
CA VAL A 25 -4.55 5.06 6.96
C VAL A 25 -3.61 5.89 7.85
N ALA A 26 -2.57 6.49 7.27
CA ALA A 26 -1.63 7.34 7.99
C ALA A 26 -2.33 8.55 8.65
N HIS A 27 -3.21 9.24 7.92
CA HIS A 27 -3.97 10.36 8.50
C HIS A 27 -4.87 9.90 9.65
N SER A 28 -5.41 8.69 9.58
CA SER A 28 -6.22 8.09 10.64
C SER A 28 -5.40 7.79 11.90
N CYS A 29 -4.14 7.35 11.74
CA CYS A 29 -3.19 7.22 12.84
C CYS A 29 -2.98 8.57 13.56
N LEU A 30 -2.78 9.64 12.80
CA LEU A 30 -2.58 10.99 13.38
C LEU A 30 -3.83 11.51 14.09
N LYS A 31 -5.01 11.21 13.56
CA LYS A 31 -6.29 11.51 14.24
C LYS A 31 -6.42 10.74 15.55
N LYS A 32 -6.02 9.46 15.58
CA LYS A 32 -6.03 8.63 16.79
C LYS A 32 -5.14 9.23 17.88
N LYS A 33 -3.94 9.68 17.52
CA LYS A 33 -2.97 10.30 18.44
C LYS A 33 -3.33 11.72 18.88
N LYS A 34 -4.32 12.37 18.24
CA LYS A 34 -4.69 13.79 18.44
C LYS A 34 -3.52 14.77 18.26
N ASP A 35 -2.50 14.41 17.47
CA ASP A 35 -1.22 15.12 17.43
C ASP A 35 -0.92 15.82 16.10
N PHE A 36 -1.93 15.95 15.23
CA PHE A 36 -1.76 16.49 13.87
C PHE A 36 -1.10 17.89 13.85
N LYS A 37 -1.41 18.76 14.81
CA LYS A 37 -0.86 20.12 14.89
C LYS A 37 0.52 20.20 15.58
N LYS A 38 0.96 19.12 16.23
CA LYS A 38 2.21 19.10 17.03
C LYS A 38 3.46 19.15 16.14
N TYR A 39 3.36 18.65 14.92
CA TYR A 39 4.48 18.54 13.99
C TYR A 39 4.14 19.16 12.66
N PHE A 40 5.16 19.67 11.98
CA PHE A 40 5.09 19.94 10.56
C PHE A 40 5.06 18.61 9.79
N ASN A 41 3.87 18.22 9.33
CA ASN A 41 3.68 16.93 8.64
C ASN A 41 4.07 17.06 7.17
N ILE A 42 5.05 16.25 6.75
CA ILE A 42 5.56 16.21 5.38
C ILE A 42 5.18 14.84 4.80
N VAL A 43 4.37 14.84 3.74
CA VAL A 43 4.05 13.60 3.02
C VAL A 43 5.19 13.27 2.08
N VAL A 44 5.72 12.06 2.17
CA VAL A 44 6.82 11.58 1.35
C VAL A 44 6.33 10.39 0.53
N LEU A 45 6.45 10.50 -0.79
CA LEU A 45 6.03 9.46 -1.71
C LEU A 45 7.16 8.47 -1.96
N THR A 46 6.86 7.19 -1.69
CA THR A 46 7.87 6.12 -1.58
C THR A 46 7.66 4.97 -2.57
N SER A 47 6.83 5.15 -3.60
CA SER A 47 6.71 4.15 -4.68
C SER A 47 7.64 4.48 -5.83
N SER A 48 8.34 3.46 -6.34
CA SER A 48 9.16 3.57 -7.56
C SER A 48 8.33 3.91 -8.80
N ASN A 49 7.04 3.58 -8.82
CA ASN A 49 6.21 3.62 -10.02
C ASN A 49 4.97 4.52 -9.88
N ILE A 50 5.10 5.67 -9.21
CA ILE A 50 3.99 6.63 -9.14
C ILE A 50 3.82 7.31 -10.50
N HIS A 51 2.78 6.90 -11.21
CA HIS A 51 2.32 7.60 -12.40
C HIS A 51 1.95 9.06 -12.07
N ILE A 52 2.21 10.01 -12.97
CA ILE A 52 1.95 11.45 -12.76
C ILE A 52 0.50 11.73 -12.31
N ASN A 53 -0.48 11.12 -12.99
CA ASN A 53 -1.89 11.18 -12.58
C ASN A 53 -2.12 10.75 -11.12
N ASN A 54 -1.37 9.79 -10.58
CA ASN A 54 -1.50 9.38 -9.18
C ASN A 54 -0.81 10.35 -8.22
N TYR A 55 0.31 10.95 -8.63
CA TYR A 55 0.94 12.04 -7.88
C TYR A 55 -0.03 13.19 -7.65
N GLU A 56 -0.66 13.70 -8.72
CA GLU A 56 -1.64 14.79 -8.65
C GLU A 56 -2.83 14.44 -7.75
N LYS A 57 -3.33 13.20 -7.84
CA LYS A 57 -4.40 12.70 -6.95
C LYS A 57 -3.95 12.77 -5.49
N ILE A 58 -2.80 12.20 -5.16
CA ILE A 58 -2.30 12.20 -3.78
C ILE A 58 -2.06 13.64 -3.30
N ASN A 59 -1.56 14.53 -4.15
CA ASN A 59 -1.39 15.94 -3.84
C ASN A 59 -2.72 16.61 -3.47
N LYS A 60 -3.75 16.43 -4.30
CA LYS A 60 -5.09 16.98 -4.06
C LYS A 60 -5.69 16.48 -2.75
N PHE A 61 -5.64 15.16 -2.50
CA PHE A 61 -6.14 14.59 -1.24
C PHE A 61 -5.30 15.02 -0.03
N SER A 62 -3.99 15.16 -0.18
CA SER A 62 -3.11 15.61 0.89
C SER A 62 -3.44 17.04 1.31
N ASN A 63 -3.62 17.94 0.35
CA ASN A 63 -4.02 19.32 0.60
C ASN A 63 -5.39 19.40 1.29
N PHE A 64 -6.37 18.60 0.84
CA PHE A 64 -7.69 18.54 1.48
C PHE A 64 -7.61 18.02 2.93
N LEU A 65 -6.68 17.13 3.23
CA LEU A 65 -6.40 16.64 4.59
C LEU A 65 -5.57 17.62 5.43
N GLY A 66 -5.17 18.77 4.88
CA GLY A 66 -4.45 19.85 5.55
C GLY A 66 -2.92 19.72 5.50
N TYR A 67 -2.38 18.83 4.67
CA TYR A 67 -0.93 18.76 4.46
C TYR A 67 -0.49 19.83 3.46
N LYS A 68 0.58 20.56 3.77
CA LYS A 68 1.13 21.62 2.90
C LYS A 68 2.34 21.17 2.07
N ASN A 69 2.94 20.02 2.40
CA ASN A 69 4.15 19.55 1.75
C ASN A 69 4.00 18.10 1.31
N LEU A 70 4.21 17.89 0.02
CA LEU A 70 4.30 16.59 -0.62
C LEU A 70 5.64 16.52 -1.35
N ILE A 71 6.45 15.51 -1.04
CA ILE A 71 7.74 15.28 -1.66
C ILE A 71 7.67 13.99 -2.46
N ASN A 72 7.99 14.07 -3.75
CA ASN A 72 8.10 12.89 -4.60
C ASN A 72 9.55 12.35 -4.61
N LEU A 73 9.74 11.12 -4.17
CA LEU A 73 11.03 10.42 -4.24
C LEU A 73 11.02 9.23 -5.20
N SER A 74 10.01 9.10 -6.07
CA SER A 74 9.88 7.95 -6.97
C SER A 74 11.12 7.70 -7.83
N ASN A 75 11.75 8.75 -8.36
CA ASN A 75 12.93 8.61 -9.20
C ASN A 75 14.15 8.12 -8.42
N GLN A 76 14.35 8.61 -7.19
CA GLN A 76 15.41 8.16 -6.30
C GLN A 76 15.24 6.69 -5.95
N ILE A 77 13.99 6.25 -5.77
CA ILE A 77 13.67 4.85 -5.43
C ILE A 77 13.90 3.91 -6.61
N LYS A 78 13.63 4.35 -7.85
CA LYS A 78 13.96 3.58 -9.06
C LYS A 78 15.45 3.31 -9.21
N LYS A 79 16.29 4.26 -8.78
CA LYS A 79 17.76 4.17 -8.86
C LYS A 79 18.39 3.54 -7.62
N LEU A 80 17.58 3.05 -6.68
CA LEU A 80 18.07 2.66 -5.38
C LEU A 80 18.86 1.35 -5.45
N THR A 81 20.18 1.48 -5.42
CA THR A 81 21.16 0.42 -5.16
C THR A 81 21.77 0.62 -3.76
N PRO A 82 22.49 -0.36 -3.21
CA PRO A 82 23.24 -0.17 -1.97
C PRO A 82 24.18 1.04 -2.02
N ASP A 83 24.93 1.22 -3.11
CA ASP A 83 25.85 2.35 -3.26
C ASP A 83 25.10 3.70 -3.34
N TYR A 84 23.99 3.73 -4.09
CA TYR A 84 23.16 4.93 -4.22
C TYR A 84 22.46 5.30 -2.90
N SER A 85 22.29 4.36 -1.97
CA SER A 85 21.66 4.63 -0.66
C SER A 85 22.44 5.65 0.18
N LEU A 86 23.77 5.67 0.08
CA LEU A 86 24.61 6.63 0.80
C LEU A 86 24.43 8.05 0.25
N PHE A 87 24.45 8.17 -1.07
CA PHE A 87 24.17 9.44 -1.74
C PHE A 87 22.77 9.94 -1.35
N LEU A 88 21.76 9.08 -1.43
CA LEU A 88 20.40 9.41 -1.08
C LEU A 88 20.25 9.82 0.40
N ARG A 89 20.96 9.17 1.32
CA ARG A 89 20.99 9.57 2.74
C ARG A 89 21.48 11.00 2.89
N LYS A 90 22.62 11.36 2.28
CA LYS A 90 23.18 12.72 2.33
C LYS A 90 22.21 13.73 1.70
N ASP A 91 21.60 13.39 0.56
CA ASP A 91 20.62 14.24 -0.12
C ASP A 91 19.39 14.48 0.76
N LEU A 92 18.84 13.44 1.40
CA LEU A 92 17.72 13.57 2.35
C LEU A 92 18.10 14.47 3.54
N MET A 93 19.25 14.24 4.17
CA MET A 93 19.70 15.08 5.30
C MET A 93 19.84 16.56 4.88
N LYS A 94 20.38 16.83 3.69
CA LYS A 94 20.49 18.19 3.14
C LYS A 94 19.12 18.79 2.84
N LYS A 95 18.22 18.03 2.22
CA LYS A 95 16.85 18.44 1.86
C LYS A 95 16.03 18.81 3.09
N PHE A 96 16.23 18.10 4.20
CA PHE A 96 15.51 18.33 5.45
C PHE A 96 16.33 19.10 6.50
N LYS A 97 17.42 19.79 6.12
CA LYS A 97 18.35 20.46 7.06
C LYS A 97 17.69 21.46 8.02
N ASN A 98 16.59 22.11 7.59
CA ASN A 98 15.83 23.09 8.38
C ASN A 98 14.76 22.46 9.29
N TYR A 99 14.67 21.14 9.30
CA TYR A 99 13.70 20.38 10.06
C TYR A 99 14.39 19.47 11.06
N GLU A 100 13.74 19.30 12.20
CA GLU A 100 14.08 18.24 13.15
C GLU A 100 13.04 17.14 13.00
N ILE A 101 13.43 16.03 12.36
CA ILE A 101 12.52 14.90 12.12
C ILE A 101 12.38 14.11 13.41
N ARG A 102 11.24 14.25 14.09
CA ARG A 102 10.97 13.59 15.38
C ARG A 102 10.26 12.24 15.24
N GLU A 103 9.55 12.03 14.14
CA GLU A 103 8.81 10.81 13.89
C GLU A 103 8.75 10.48 12.40
N ILE A 104 8.83 9.19 12.07
CA ILE A 104 8.59 8.63 10.75
C ILE A 104 7.40 7.69 10.86
N LEU A 105 6.32 8.02 10.16
CA LEU A 105 5.12 7.19 10.05
C LEU A 105 5.17 6.44 8.72
N ILE A 106 5.17 5.10 8.75
CA ILE A 106 5.43 4.27 7.58
C ILE A 106 4.66 2.95 7.60
N ARG A 107 4.47 2.34 6.43
CA ARG A 107 3.87 1.01 6.34
C ARG A 107 4.76 -0.08 6.94
N TYR A 108 4.14 -1.22 7.27
CA TYR A 108 4.84 -2.42 7.72
C TYR A 108 5.55 -3.21 6.59
N LYS A 109 6.44 -2.53 5.85
CA LYS A 109 7.34 -3.17 4.88
C LYS A 109 8.63 -2.38 4.79
N PHE A 110 9.72 -2.92 5.35
CA PHE A 110 11.02 -2.28 5.37
C PHE A 110 11.91 -2.86 4.27
N ASN A 111 12.05 -2.12 3.17
CA ASN A 111 13.02 -2.41 2.13
C ASN A 111 14.19 -1.43 2.27
N LEU A 112 15.14 -1.52 1.33
CA LEU A 112 16.34 -0.68 1.30
C LEU A 112 16.04 0.83 1.43
N PHE A 113 14.92 1.29 0.88
CA PHE A 113 14.53 2.70 0.97
C PHE A 113 14.14 3.10 2.39
N GLU A 114 13.31 2.29 3.05
CA GLU A 114 12.90 2.52 4.43
C GLU A 114 14.12 2.53 5.37
N HIS A 115 15.05 1.60 5.17
CA HIS A 115 16.34 1.61 5.89
C HIS A 115 17.14 2.89 5.64
N THR A 116 17.20 3.36 4.38
CA THR A 116 17.89 4.62 4.03
C THR A 116 17.29 5.81 4.78
N ILE A 117 15.96 5.90 4.87
CA ILE A 117 15.28 6.94 5.64
C ILE A 117 15.59 6.80 7.14
N PHE A 118 15.55 5.60 7.71
CA PHE A 118 15.83 5.39 9.14
C PHE A 118 17.27 5.75 9.51
N SER A 119 18.23 5.49 8.63
CA SER A 119 19.63 5.92 8.75
C SER A 119 19.80 7.43 8.61
N SER A 120 18.98 8.07 7.78
CA SER A 120 19.03 9.53 7.56
C SER A 120 18.54 10.31 8.77
N PHE A 121 17.62 9.73 9.55
CA PHE A 121 17.03 10.33 10.75
C PHE A 121 17.06 9.32 11.89
N ASN A 122 18.26 9.00 12.38
CA ASN A 122 18.51 7.95 13.37
C ASN A 122 17.85 8.20 14.74
N GLU A 123 17.57 9.45 15.11
CA GLU A 123 16.90 9.81 16.36
C GLU A 123 15.36 9.78 16.27
N ALA A 124 14.80 9.73 15.06
CA ALA A 124 13.35 9.81 14.89
C ALA A 124 12.65 8.57 15.47
N LYS A 125 11.54 8.77 16.19
CA LYS A 125 10.67 7.63 16.56
C LYS A 125 10.01 7.05 15.33
N ILE A 126 9.70 5.75 15.35
CA ILE A 126 9.04 5.07 14.23
C ILE A 126 7.63 4.72 14.66
N SER A 127 6.66 5.08 13.80
CA SER A 127 5.30 4.60 13.92
C SER A 127 4.97 3.80 12.66
N ILE A 128 4.41 2.61 12.85
CA ILE A 128 4.10 1.72 11.74
C ILE A 128 2.60 1.56 11.58
N PHE A 129 2.12 1.41 10.35
CA PHE A 129 0.72 1.14 10.06
C PHE A 129 0.54 0.02 9.04
N GLU A 130 -0.61 -0.63 9.12
CA GLU A 130 -1.05 -1.72 8.25
C GLU A 130 -1.15 -1.30 6.76
N ASP A 131 -0.72 -2.18 5.86
CA ASP A 131 -0.68 -2.01 4.40
C ASP A 131 -1.26 -3.23 3.63
N GLY A 132 -2.39 -3.77 4.11
CA GLY A 132 -3.22 -4.69 3.33
C GLY A 132 -2.91 -6.17 3.53
N MET A 133 -3.26 -6.97 2.53
CA MET A 133 -3.24 -8.43 2.60
C MET A 133 -1.86 -9.01 2.93
N GLY A 134 -0.79 -8.32 2.54
CA GLY A 134 0.60 -8.73 2.84
C GLY A 134 0.87 -8.87 4.34
N ASP A 135 0.24 -8.04 5.17
CA ASP A 135 0.43 -8.11 6.63
C ASP A 135 -0.15 -9.41 7.22
N TYR A 136 -1.10 -10.02 6.52
CA TYR A 136 -1.77 -11.25 6.96
C TYR A 136 -1.20 -12.52 6.31
N MET A 137 -0.08 -12.43 5.59
CA MET A 137 0.54 -13.61 4.97
C MET A 137 1.45 -14.34 5.97
N LYS A 138 1.49 -15.67 5.88
CA LYS A 138 2.41 -16.51 6.67
C LYS A 138 3.87 -16.23 6.31
N HIS A 139 4.74 -16.15 7.32
CA HIS A 139 6.18 -15.88 7.16
C HIS A 139 6.89 -16.95 6.31
N SER A 140 6.60 -18.23 6.56
CA SER A 140 7.21 -19.38 5.86
C SER A 140 7.05 -19.34 4.33
N LEU A 141 6.03 -18.64 3.85
CA LEU A 141 5.73 -18.50 2.41
C LEU A 141 6.46 -17.31 1.77
N LEU A 142 6.92 -16.33 2.57
CA LEU A 142 7.89 -15.32 2.12
C LEU A 142 9.29 -15.91 2.06
N ASP A 143 9.59 -16.83 2.97
CA ASP A 143 10.87 -17.51 3.01
C ASP A 143 11.11 -18.39 1.79
N ASN A 144 10.12 -18.99 1.14
CA ASN A 144 10.39 -19.75 -0.09
C ASN A 144 10.70 -18.84 -1.30
N ALA A 145 10.12 -17.64 -1.39
CA ALA A 145 10.49 -16.62 -2.38
C ALA A 145 11.84 -15.94 -2.05
N ARG A 146 12.23 -15.90 -0.77
CA ARG A 146 13.54 -15.43 -0.28
C ARG A 146 14.64 -16.51 -0.31
N LYS A 147 14.29 -17.79 -0.13
CA LYS A 147 15.21 -18.95 -0.15
C LYS A 147 15.68 -19.25 -1.57
N ARG A 148 14.86 -18.96 -2.60
CA ARG A 148 15.29 -19.04 -4.00
C ARG A 148 15.97 -17.77 -4.52
N ASN A 149 16.06 -16.71 -3.72
CA ASN A 149 16.74 -15.49 -4.14
C ASN A 149 18.00 -15.28 -3.34
N LYS A 150 19.09 -15.17 -4.09
CA LYS A 150 20.35 -14.45 -3.90
C LYS A 150 20.45 -13.45 -2.73
N LEU A 151 19.39 -12.94 -2.09
CA LEU A 151 19.45 -11.98 -0.98
C LEU A 151 20.20 -12.50 0.25
N LYS A 152 20.06 -13.77 0.67
CA LYS A 152 20.85 -14.29 1.80
C LYS A 152 22.32 -14.48 1.42
N GLY A 153 22.57 -14.96 0.19
CA GLY A 153 23.91 -15.03 -0.40
C GLY A 153 24.52 -13.66 -0.73
N PHE A 154 23.70 -12.65 -1.00
CA PHE A 154 24.04 -11.26 -1.33
C PHE A 154 24.27 -10.44 -0.08
N LEU A 155 23.47 -10.66 0.97
CA LEU A 155 23.71 -10.13 2.31
C LEU A 155 24.96 -10.78 2.92
N ASN A 156 25.21 -12.08 2.69
CA ASN A 156 26.48 -12.72 3.06
C ASN A 156 27.65 -12.24 2.17
N TYR A 157 27.45 -12.06 0.87
CA TYR A 157 28.47 -11.50 -0.03
C TYR A 157 28.82 -10.05 0.32
N LEU A 158 27.82 -9.23 0.66
CA LEU A 158 28.02 -7.90 1.25
C LEU A 158 28.74 -8.03 2.59
N TYR A 159 28.27 -8.88 3.50
CA TYR A 159 28.93 -9.13 4.79
C TYR A 159 30.43 -9.46 4.64
N TYR A 160 30.82 -10.32 3.68
CA TYR A 160 32.21 -10.70 3.45
C TYR A 160 33.04 -9.66 2.66
N ARG A 161 32.46 -8.88 1.74
CA ARG A 161 33.18 -7.77 1.07
C ARG A 161 33.24 -6.48 1.90
N CYS A 162 32.40 -6.34 2.92
CA CYS A 162 32.17 -5.07 3.64
C CYS A 162 32.90 -4.94 4.98
N LEU A 163 33.80 -5.87 5.34
CA LEU A 163 34.72 -5.69 6.47
C LEU A 163 35.64 -4.45 6.32
N ASN A 164 35.76 -3.89 5.11
CA ASN A 164 36.61 -2.73 4.81
C ASN A 164 35.86 -1.39 4.61
N TYR A 165 34.58 -1.30 4.99
CA TYR A 165 33.76 -0.13 4.68
C TYR A 165 32.90 0.34 5.88
N ASP A 166 33.37 1.41 6.56
CA ASP A 166 32.72 2.07 7.70
C ASP A 166 31.24 2.50 7.48
N HIS A 167 30.80 2.60 6.23
CA HIS A 167 29.47 3.11 5.90
C HIS A 167 28.34 2.09 6.16
N LEU A 168 28.63 0.79 6.20
CA LEU A 168 27.67 -0.26 6.57
C LEU A 168 27.61 -0.52 8.08
N PHE A 169 28.53 0.04 8.86
CA PHE A 169 28.42 0.14 10.32
C PHE A 169 27.09 0.84 10.71
N TYR A 170 26.62 1.82 9.93
CA TYR A 170 25.32 2.47 10.13
C TYR A 170 24.11 1.62 9.74
N PHE A 171 24.25 0.65 8.83
CA PHE A 171 23.22 -0.37 8.59
C PHE A 171 23.15 -1.36 9.77
N ASN A 172 24.28 -1.66 10.42
CA ASN A 172 24.34 -2.46 11.65
C ASN A 172 23.85 -1.70 12.90
N ILE A 173 24.11 -0.40 13.06
CA ILE A 173 23.51 0.42 14.15
C ILE A 173 21.96 0.42 14.07
N ASN A 174 21.40 0.21 12.87
CA ASN A 174 19.95 0.12 12.68
C ASN A 174 19.31 -1.18 13.18
N TYR A 175 20.04 -2.18 13.69
CA TYR A 175 19.40 -3.26 14.47
C TYR A 175 18.62 -2.73 15.69
N SER A 176 18.80 -1.44 16.06
CA SER A 176 18.06 -0.72 17.10
C SER A 176 16.76 -0.02 16.65
N TYR A 177 16.45 0.08 15.34
CA TYR A 177 15.14 0.59 14.90
C TYR A 177 13.93 -0.11 15.55
N PRO A 178 13.97 -1.42 15.89
CA PRO A 178 12.95 -2.08 16.69
C PRO A 178 12.60 -1.34 17.98
N LEU A 179 13.63 -0.83 18.68
CA LEU A 179 13.51 -0.08 19.93
C LEU A 179 12.92 1.32 19.70
N ARG A 180 13.10 1.87 18.50
CA ARG A 180 12.53 3.16 18.08
C ARG A 180 11.05 3.07 17.70
N ILE A 181 10.50 1.86 17.51
CA ILE A 181 9.07 1.67 17.21
C ILE A 181 8.25 2.10 18.43
N GLN A 182 7.59 3.25 18.32
CA GLN A 182 6.77 3.80 19.40
C GLN A 182 5.32 3.34 19.32
N ASN A 183 4.76 3.24 18.11
CA ASN A 183 3.36 2.89 17.89
C ASN A 183 3.23 1.91 16.73
N LYS A 184 2.29 0.97 16.85
CA LYS A 184 1.86 0.10 15.76
C LYS A 184 0.36 0.29 15.56
N PHE A 185 -0.07 0.59 14.35
CA PHE A 185 -1.47 0.87 14.04
C PHE A 185 -2.07 -0.20 13.14
N GLU A 186 -3.32 -0.56 13.41
CA GLU A 186 -4.04 -1.57 12.65
C GLU A 186 -5.48 -1.16 12.33
N LEU A 187 -6.00 -1.67 11.22
CA LEU A 187 -7.41 -1.50 10.84
C LEU A 187 -8.27 -2.66 11.32
N ILE A 188 -7.73 -3.88 11.33
CA ILE A 188 -8.43 -5.09 11.77
C ILE A 188 -7.65 -5.74 12.90
N ASN A 189 -8.28 -5.92 14.06
CA ASN A 189 -7.68 -6.67 15.17
C ASN A 189 -7.64 -8.16 14.80
N ASP A 190 -6.53 -8.60 14.22
CA ASP A 190 -6.23 -9.99 13.92
C ASP A 190 -4.72 -10.18 14.02
N CYS A 191 -4.32 -10.90 15.07
CA CYS A 191 -2.93 -11.16 15.44
C CYS A 191 -2.51 -12.61 15.13
N ASN A 192 -3.31 -13.37 14.38
CA ASN A 192 -3.06 -14.79 14.22
C ASN A 192 -1.94 -15.06 13.20
N GLY A 193 -0.72 -15.32 13.70
CA GLY A 193 0.29 -16.15 13.03
C GLY A 193 0.92 -15.63 11.74
N ASP A 194 0.78 -14.35 11.42
CA ASP A 194 1.24 -13.76 10.15
C ASP A 194 2.40 -12.78 10.33
N LEU A 195 2.89 -12.21 9.23
CA LEU A 195 3.79 -11.06 9.24
C LEU A 195 3.40 -10.03 10.31
N LYS A 196 2.11 -9.75 10.46
CA LYS A 196 1.52 -8.85 11.44
C LYS A 196 1.71 -9.25 12.91
N SER A 197 1.89 -10.53 13.21
CA SER A 197 2.15 -11.01 14.57
C SER A 197 3.63 -11.20 14.86
N HIS A 198 4.45 -11.37 13.81
CA HIS A 198 5.89 -11.64 13.91
C HIS A 198 6.74 -10.37 14.04
N HIS A 199 6.21 -9.32 14.66
CA HIS A 199 6.90 -8.03 14.68
C HIS A 199 8.03 -7.99 15.70
N ILE A 200 9.16 -7.53 15.17
CA ILE A 200 10.26 -6.73 15.68
C ILE A 200 10.09 -5.98 17.05
N SER A 201 8.88 -5.67 17.52
CA SER A 201 8.67 -4.91 18.77
C SER A 201 7.48 -5.43 19.57
N ASN A 202 7.65 -5.56 20.90
CA ASN A 202 6.66 -6.07 21.86
C ASN A 202 5.49 -5.12 22.14
N LYS A 203 5.45 -3.92 21.52
CA LYS A 203 4.34 -2.99 21.74
C LYS A 203 3.00 -3.56 21.28
N SER A 204 1.89 -3.12 21.86
CA SER A 204 0.56 -3.50 21.38
C SER A 204 0.16 -2.74 20.12
N PHE A 205 -0.76 -3.31 19.34
CA PHE A 205 -1.37 -2.61 18.21
C PHE A 205 -2.50 -1.68 18.67
N ILE A 206 -2.58 -0.54 18.01
CA ILE A 206 -3.59 0.49 18.24
C ILE A 206 -4.60 0.42 17.09
N ASN A 207 -5.84 0.06 17.40
CA ASN A 207 -6.90 0.04 16.41
C ASN A 207 -7.29 1.46 15.97
N ILE A 208 -7.29 1.69 14.66
CA ILE A 208 -7.65 2.96 14.00
C ILE A 208 -8.88 2.85 13.08
N LYS A 209 -9.66 1.76 13.19
CA LYS A 209 -10.84 1.51 12.34
C LYS A 209 -11.83 2.66 12.38
N ASN A 210 -12.15 3.16 13.56
CA ASN A 210 -13.17 4.20 13.73
C ASN A 210 -12.72 5.54 13.14
N GLU A 211 -11.45 5.88 13.33
CA GLU A 211 -10.80 7.06 12.80
C GLU A 211 -10.73 6.98 11.27
N PHE A 212 -10.37 5.81 10.72
CA PHE A 212 -10.40 5.57 9.29
C PHE A 212 -11.78 5.77 8.68
N LEU A 213 -12.83 5.19 9.29
CA LEU A 213 -14.21 5.39 8.86
C LEU A 213 -14.64 6.86 8.92
N LYS A 214 -14.22 7.60 9.95
CA LYS A 214 -14.49 9.04 10.07
C LYS A 214 -13.79 9.84 8.98
N VAL A 215 -12.54 9.51 8.66
CA VAL A 215 -11.77 10.22 7.61
C VAL A 215 -12.39 9.98 6.24
N ILE A 216 -12.67 8.73 5.86
CA ILE A 216 -13.20 8.44 4.51
C ILE A 216 -14.62 8.98 4.31
N LYS A 217 -15.43 9.11 5.37
CA LYS A 217 -16.78 9.70 5.32
C LYS A 217 -16.80 11.19 4.97
N LYS A 218 -15.69 11.92 5.18
CA LYS A 218 -15.60 13.35 4.85
C LYS A 218 -15.63 13.62 3.34
N PHE A 219 -15.36 12.62 2.53
CA PHE A 219 -15.24 12.77 1.10
C PHE A 219 -16.52 12.30 0.42
N LYS A 220 -17.10 13.17 -0.42
CA LYS A 220 -18.26 12.82 -1.24
C LYS A 220 -17.87 11.74 -2.25
N THR A 221 -18.67 10.67 -2.30
CA THR A 221 -18.50 9.55 -3.24
C THR A 221 -19.71 9.42 -4.16
N ILE A 222 -19.69 8.42 -5.03
CA ILE A 222 -20.81 8.13 -5.93
C ILE A 222 -21.99 7.58 -5.13
N LYS A 223 -23.18 8.12 -5.42
CA LYS A 223 -24.45 7.56 -4.97
C LYS A 223 -24.91 6.50 -5.96
N PHE A 224 -25.02 5.25 -5.51
CA PHE A 224 -25.63 4.17 -6.28
C PHE A 224 -27.15 4.19 -6.06
N LYS A 225 -27.94 4.13 -7.14
CA LYS A 225 -29.41 4.14 -7.07
C LYS A 225 -29.98 2.76 -6.72
N LYS A 226 -29.47 1.70 -7.36
CA LYS A 226 -29.88 0.30 -7.17
C LYS A 226 -28.94 -0.42 -6.21
N LYS A 227 -29.35 -1.60 -5.70
CA LYS A 227 -28.42 -2.49 -5.01
C LYS A 227 -27.34 -2.91 -6.02
N THR A 228 -26.08 -2.83 -5.61
CA THR A 228 -24.93 -2.94 -6.51
C THR A 228 -23.90 -3.92 -5.99
N ILE A 229 -23.30 -4.66 -6.91
CA ILE A 229 -22.09 -5.44 -6.72
C ILE A 229 -20.92 -4.60 -7.23
N LEU A 230 -19.96 -4.36 -6.34
CA LEU A 230 -18.73 -3.67 -6.70
C LEU A 230 -17.69 -4.72 -7.10
N PHE A 231 -17.40 -4.82 -8.39
CA PHE A 231 -16.41 -5.74 -8.93
C PHE A 231 -15.07 -5.00 -9.07
N LEU A 232 -14.07 -5.39 -8.28
CA LEU A 232 -12.73 -4.83 -8.28
C LEU A 232 -11.88 -5.46 -9.38
N MET A 233 -11.36 -4.62 -10.27
CA MET A 233 -10.40 -5.05 -11.28
C MET A 233 -8.97 -4.86 -10.77
N HIS A 234 -8.14 -5.85 -11.05
CA HIS A 234 -6.69 -5.72 -11.03
C HIS A 234 -6.20 -4.78 -12.12
N ASP A 235 -4.91 -4.44 -12.04
CA ASP A 235 -4.21 -3.74 -13.11
C ASP A 235 -3.95 -4.72 -14.27
N ILE A 236 -4.93 -4.87 -15.16
CA ILE A 236 -4.95 -5.88 -16.24
C ILE A 236 -3.88 -5.70 -17.33
N ASP A 237 -3.08 -4.65 -17.20
CA ASP A 237 -1.98 -4.26 -18.07
C ASP A 237 -0.83 -3.63 -17.25
N GLU A 238 -0.55 -4.21 -16.08
CA GLU A 238 0.51 -3.83 -15.15
C GLU A 238 1.87 -3.65 -15.87
N TYR A 239 2.76 -2.82 -15.31
CA TYR A 239 4.03 -2.44 -15.93
C TYR A 239 4.90 -3.62 -16.40
N PHE A 240 4.83 -4.75 -15.71
CA PHE A 240 5.58 -5.97 -16.04
C PHE A 240 4.70 -7.08 -16.62
N ASP A 241 3.42 -6.82 -16.89
CA ASP A 241 2.51 -7.82 -17.45
C ASP A 241 2.67 -7.90 -18.97
N PRO A 242 2.85 -9.09 -19.56
CA PRO A 242 2.86 -9.27 -21.02
C PRO A 242 1.65 -8.66 -21.73
N ALA A 243 0.48 -8.58 -21.09
CA ALA A 243 -0.71 -7.90 -21.61
C ALA A 243 -0.49 -6.41 -21.90
N ARG A 244 0.55 -5.80 -21.33
CA ARG A 244 0.90 -4.40 -21.58
C ARG A 244 1.33 -4.15 -23.01
N THR A 245 2.04 -5.11 -23.63
CA THR A 245 2.58 -5.05 -24.99
C THR A 245 1.89 -6.04 -25.93
N ASN A 246 1.35 -7.15 -25.41
CA ASN A 246 0.65 -8.18 -26.17
C ASN A 246 -0.87 -8.00 -26.13
N LYS A 247 -1.45 -7.61 -27.28
CA LYS A 247 -2.90 -7.44 -27.45
C LYS A 247 -3.71 -8.73 -27.24
N ILE A 248 -3.14 -9.89 -27.55
CA ILE A 248 -3.80 -11.19 -27.38
C ILE A 248 -3.98 -11.47 -25.88
N GLU A 249 -2.93 -11.25 -25.09
CA GLU A 249 -2.97 -11.47 -23.65
C GLU A 249 -3.92 -10.49 -22.95
N LEU A 250 -3.91 -9.22 -23.38
CA LEU A 250 -4.91 -8.24 -22.91
C LEU A 250 -6.35 -8.70 -23.21
N LYS A 251 -6.62 -9.22 -24.41
CA LYS A 251 -7.95 -9.75 -24.76
C LYS A 251 -8.34 -10.93 -23.88
N LYS A 252 -7.42 -11.86 -23.59
CA LYS A 252 -7.68 -12.99 -22.68
C LYS A 252 -8.04 -12.50 -21.27
N ASN A 253 -7.28 -11.54 -20.73
CA ASN A 253 -7.57 -10.92 -19.44
C ASN A 253 -8.99 -10.32 -19.45
N ILE A 254 -9.37 -9.55 -20.47
CA ILE A 254 -10.72 -8.97 -20.58
C ILE A 254 -11.80 -10.06 -20.64
N GLN A 255 -11.60 -11.13 -21.41
CA GLN A 255 -12.56 -12.23 -21.51
C GLN A 255 -12.78 -12.92 -20.16
N TYR A 256 -11.73 -13.02 -19.34
CA TYR A 256 -11.86 -13.54 -17.99
C TYR A 256 -12.78 -12.68 -17.11
N TYR A 257 -12.66 -11.34 -17.17
CA TYR A 257 -13.61 -10.45 -16.49
C TYR A 257 -15.04 -10.60 -17.00
N ILE A 258 -15.23 -10.86 -18.29
CA ILE A 258 -16.56 -11.08 -18.87
C ILE A 258 -17.18 -12.36 -18.32
N LYS A 259 -16.45 -13.48 -18.32
CA LYS A 259 -16.90 -14.75 -17.73
C LYS A 259 -17.22 -14.60 -16.24
N ALA A 260 -16.33 -13.95 -15.49
CA ALA A 260 -16.53 -13.64 -14.08
C ALA A 260 -17.80 -12.82 -13.85
N ARG A 261 -18.01 -11.76 -14.65
CA ARG A 261 -19.22 -10.95 -14.58
C ARG A 261 -20.47 -11.76 -14.86
N GLN A 262 -20.48 -12.61 -15.89
CA GLN A 262 -21.62 -13.46 -16.23
C GLN A 262 -21.99 -14.40 -15.08
N LEU A 263 -20.99 -15.02 -14.45
CA LEU A 263 -21.21 -15.90 -13.29
C LEU A 263 -21.82 -15.13 -12.11
N ILE A 264 -21.32 -13.92 -11.82
CA ILE A 264 -21.90 -13.05 -10.80
C ILE A 264 -23.32 -12.61 -11.17
N SER A 265 -23.59 -12.27 -12.43
CA SER A 265 -24.93 -11.91 -12.91
C SER A 265 -25.93 -13.04 -12.69
N LYS A 266 -25.55 -14.30 -12.97
CA LYS A 266 -26.41 -15.47 -12.70
C LYS A 266 -26.67 -15.66 -11.21
N LYS A 267 -25.65 -15.47 -10.36
CA LYS A 267 -25.77 -15.60 -8.90
C LYS A 267 -26.56 -14.46 -8.25
N PHE A 268 -26.63 -13.29 -8.89
CA PHE A 268 -27.26 -12.09 -8.37
C PHE A 268 -28.03 -11.33 -9.48
N PRO A 269 -29.12 -11.89 -10.02
CA PRO A 269 -29.78 -11.37 -11.23
C PRO A 269 -30.35 -9.96 -11.06
N ASN A 270 -30.76 -9.60 -9.84
CA ASN A 270 -31.40 -8.32 -9.54
C ASN A 270 -30.42 -7.20 -9.11
N TYR A 271 -29.11 -7.44 -9.20
CA TYR A 271 -28.09 -6.50 -8.75
C TYR A 271 -27.34 -5.88 -9.93
N ALA A 272 -27.17 -4.56 -9.91
CA ALA A 272 -26.30 -3.91 -10.86
C ALA A 272 -24.84 -4.29 -10.58
N ILE A 273 -24.06 -4.64 -11.59
CA ILE A 273 -22.62 -4.91 -11.44
C ILE A 273 -21.86 -3.69 -11.96
N VAL A 274 -20.97 -3.15 -11.13
CA VAL A 274 -20.09 -2.02 -11.49
C VAL A 274 -18.65 -2.49 -11.36
N LEU A 275 -17.89 -2.44 -12.47
CA LEU A 275 -16.48 -2.81 -12.51
C LEU A 275 -15.62 -1.60 -12.15
N LYS A 276 -15.11 -1.55 -10.93
CA LYS A 276 -14.15 -0.53 -10.51
C LYS A 276 -12.75 -0.91 -10.94
N THR A 277 -12.13 -0.03 -11.73
CA THR A 277 -10.77 -0.24 -12.22
C THR A 277 -9.72 0.06 -11.16
N HIS A 278 -8.54 -0.57 -11.30
CA HIS A 278 -7.35 -0.20 -10.56
C HIS A 278 -6.97 1.28 -10.81
N PRO A 279 -6.43 2.03 -9.82
CA PRO A 279 -6.09 3.43 -10.00
C PRO A 279 -5.04 3.73 -11.08
N ASN A 280 -4.23 2.73 -11.43
CA ASN A 280 -3.14 2.84 -12.40
C ASN A 280 -3.55 2.52 -13.84
N ILE A 281 -4.79 2.07 -14.07
CA ILE A 281 -5.23 1.63 -15.40
C ILE A 281 -5.00 2.72 -16.45
N ARG A 282 -4.47 2.34 -17.61
CA ARG A 282 -4.18 3.29 -18.69
C ARG A 282 -5.47 3.80 -19.34
N LYS A 283 -5.44 5.06 -19.83
CA LYS A 283 -6.54 5.64 -20.61
C LYS A 283 -6.85 4.81 -21.88
N SER A 284 -5.83 4.26 -22.53
CA SER A 284 -5.99 3.36 -23.69
C SER A 284 -6.75 2.08 -23.33
N THR A 285 -6.39 1.45 -22.23
CA THR A 285 -7.05 0.23 -21.72
C THR A 285 -8.50 0.50 -21.34
N LEU A 286 -8.79 1.65 -20.72
CA LEU A 286 -10.16 2.11 -20.48
C LEU A 286 -10.97 2.25 -21.78
N LYS A 287 -10.38 2.80 -22.86
CA LYS A 287 -11.04 2.90 -24.17
C LYS A 287 -11.39 1.51 -24.73
N ILE A 288 -10.50 0.53 -24.56
CA ILE A 288 -10.74 -0.85 -25.00
C ILE A 288 -11.87 -1.49 -24.18
N LEU A 289 -11.80 -1.41 -22.86
CA LEU A 289 -12.80 -2.00 -21.96
C LEU A 289 -14.22 -1.46 -22.23
N LYS A 290 -14.36 -0.18 -22.60
CA LYS A 290 -15.66 0.42 -22.97
C LYS A 290 -16.31 -0.27 -24.18
N LYS A 291 -15.54 -0.88 -25.08
CA LYS A 291 -16.07 -1.63 -26.24
C LYS A 291 -16.76 -2.94 -25.85
N TYR A 292 -16.51 -3.46 -24.65
CA TYR A 292 -17.07 -4.73 -24.18
C TYR A 292 -18.37 -4.58 -23.37
N ASN A 293 -19.02 -3.41 -23.45
CA ASN A 293 -20.24 -3.08 -22.70
C ASN A 293 -20.14 -3.41 -21.20
N LEU A 294 -18.94 -3.16 -20.63
CA LEU A 294 -18.68 -3.30 -19.20
C LEU A 294 -19.05 -1.97 -18.52
N ASN A 295 -19.86 -2.05 -17.45
CA ASN A 295 -20.20 -0.87 -16.64
C ASN A 295 -19.00 -0.45 -15.77
N ILE A 296 -18.08 0.29 -16.39
CA ILE A 296 -16.77 0.63 -15.81
C ILE A 296 -16.87 1.88 -14.95
N LEU A 297 -16.33 1.78 -13.74
CA LEU A 297 -16.11 2.89 -12.84
C LEU A 297 -14.62 3.19 -12.71
N SER A 298 -14.15 4.17 -13.47
CA SER A 298 -12.76 4.66 -13.45
C SER A 298 -12.55 5.93 -12.62
N LYS A 299 -13.30 6.09 -11.52
CA LYS A 299 -13.14 7.25 -10.62
C LYS A 299 -12.03 7.04 -9.59
N ASN A 300 -11.37 8.14 -9.26
CA ASN A 300 -10.22 8.25 -8.37
C ASN A 300 -10.61 8.22 -6.88
N PHE A 301 -11.35 7.19 -6.47
CA PHE A 301 -11.63 6.88 -5.08
C PHE A 301 -10.86 5.63 -4.66
N ILE A 302 -10.41 5.59 -3.40
CA ILE A 302 -10.05 4.32 -2.79
C ILE A 302 -11.31 3.45 -2.74
N THR A 303 -11.15 2.13 -2.81
CA THR A 303 -12.27 1.20 -2.89
C THR A 303 -13.16 1.28 -1.65
N GLU A 304 -12.55 1.45 -0.48
CA GLU A 304 -13.20 1.48 0.84
C GLU A 304 -14.21 2.65 0.95
N MET A 305 -13.95 3.77 0.26
CA MET A 305 -14.88 4.89 0.16
C MET A 305 -16.20 4.50 -0.54
N LEU A 306 -16.13 3.60 -1.52
CA LEU A 306 -17.32 3.10 -2.23
C LEU A 306 -18.01 1.99 -1.45
N ILE A 307 -17.25 1.09 -0.83
CA ILE A 307 -17.77 -0.02 -0.02
C ILE A 307 -18.62 0.50 1.15
N ASN A 308 -18.25 1.64 1.73
CA ASN A 308 -19.01 2.30 2.79
C ASN A 308 -20.45 2.67 2.39
N ASN A 309 -20.78 2.69 1.10
CA ASN A 309 -22.15 2.94 0.64
C ASN A 309 -23.09 1.75 0.99
N LYS A 310 -24.25 2.06 1.59
CA LYS A 310 -25.26 1.05 1.97
C LYS A 310 -25.79 0.24 0.79
N LYS A 311 -25.81 0.82 -0.41
CA LYS A 311 -26.29 0.17 -1.65
C LYS A 311 -25.28 -0.84 -2.22
N ILE A 312 -24.02 -0.81 -1.80
CA ILE A 312 -23.08 -1.89 -2.13
C ILE A 312 -23.43 -3.11 -1.27
N PHE A 313 -23.91 -4.17 -1.92
CA PHE A 313 -24.30 -5.41 -1.26
C PHE A 313 -23.12 -6.38 -1.14
N CYS A 314 -22.43 -6.58 -2.26
CA CYS A 314 -21.31 -7.51 -2.37
C CYS A 314 -20.11 -6.82 -3.03
N VAL A 315 -18.92 -7.19 -2.56
CA VAL A 315 -17.64 -6.81 -3.17
C VAL A 315 -17.02 -8.06 -3.77
N VAL A 316 -16.77 -8.02 -5.06
CA VAL A 316 -16.19 -9.12 -5.83
C VAL A 316 -14.83 -8.67 -6.33
N GLY A 317 -13.85 -9.56 -6.40
CA GLY A 317 -12.58 -9.24 -7.02
C GLY A 317 -11.71 -10.46 -7.20
N PHE A 318 -10.41 -10.21 -7.35
CA PHE A 318 -9.38 -11.22 -7.44
C PHE A 318 -8.36 -10.88 -6.36
N ALA A 319 -8.20 -11.69 -5.32
CA ALA A 319 -7.08 -11.56 -4.39
C ALA A 319 -6.76 -10.11 -3.91
N SER A 320 -7.79 -9.30 -3.62
CA SER A 320 -7.61 -7.89 -3.28
C SER A 320 -7.71 -7.67 -1.77
N SER A 321 -6.80 -6.89 -1.19
CA SER A 321 -6.88 -6.43 0.22
C SER A 321 -8.23 -5.79 0.55
N SER A 322 -8.85 -5.10 -0.41
CA SER A 322 -10.17 -4.48 -0.22
C SER A 322 -11.28 -5.49 0.08
N LEU A 323 -11.12 -6.78 -0.29
CA LEU A 323 -12.07 -7.83 0.10
C LEU A 323 -12.00 -8.11 1.61
N ILE A 324 -10.79 -8.13 2.19
CA ILE A 324 -10.59 -8.30 3.62
C ILE A 324 -11.25 -7.15 4.38
N TYR A 325 -11.01 -5.91 3.93
CA TYR A 325 -11.63 -4.73 4.51
C TYR A 325 -13.15 -4.72 4.34
N ALA A 326 -13.66 -5.07 3.15
CA ALA A 326 -15.09 -5.20 2.91
C ALA A 326 -15.77 -6.15 3.90
N LYS A 327 -15.14 -7.30 4.19
CA LYS A 327 -15.66 -8.29 5.13
C LYS A 327 -15.59 -7.81 6.57
N LYS A 328 -14.41 -7.39 7.06
CA LYS A 328 -14.17 -7.16 8.50
C LYS A 328 -14.49 -5.75 8.97
N ILE A 329 -14.35 -4.75 8.10
CA ILE A 329 -14.62 -3.35 8.45
C ILE A 329 -16.06 -3.01 8.10
N PHE A 330 -16.49 -3.34 6.88
CA PHE A 330 -17.77 -2.91 6.32
C PHE A 330 -18.88 -3.97 6.36
N LYS A 331 -18.58 -5.18 6.86
CA LYS A 331 -19.53 -6.30 6.99
C LYS A 331 -20.28 -6.63 5.70
N LYS A 332 -19.61 -6.54 4.55
CA LYS A 332 -20.18 -6.86 3.23
C LYS A 332 -20.01 -8.34 2.89
N LYS A 333 -20.85 -8.85 1.99
CA LYS A 333 -20.59 -10.13 1.31
C LYS A 333 -19.37 -9.96 0.41
N THR A 334 -18.48 -10.93 0.38
CA THR A 334 -17.21 -10.84 -0.35
C THR A 334 -16.94 -12.12 -1.11
N ILE A 335 -16.59 -11.98 -2.39
CA ILE A 335 -16.25 -13.08 -3.27
C ILE A 335 -14.89 -12.78 -3.91
N SER A 336 -13.99 -13.74 -3.89
CA SER A 336 -12.81 -13.77 -4.75
C SER A 336 -12.99 -14.83 -5.81
N PHE A 337 -12.47 -14.59 -7.00
CA PHE A 337 -12.26 -15.65 -7.98
C PHE A 337 -10.86 -16.22 -7.84
N ASN A 338 -10.72 -17.52 -8.12
CA ASN A 338 -9.43 -18.20 -8.17
C ASN A 338 -8.71 -17.87 -9.48
N THR A 339 -7.54 -17.26 -9.37
CA THR A 339 -6.72 -16.83 -10.51
C THR A 339 -5.56 -17.77 -10.82
N ASN A 340 -5.47 -18.95 -10.19
CA ASN A 340 -4.35 -19.89 -10.41
C ASN A 340 -4.18 -20.33 -11.88
N LYS A 341 -5.23 -20.20 -12.70
CA LYS A 341 -5.20 -20.53 -14.14
C LYS A 341 -4.85 -19.33 -15.02
N LEU A 342 -4.54 -18.17 -14.44
CA LEU A 342 -4.23 -16.94 -15.15
C LEU A 342 -2.80 -16.52 -14.89
N ASN A 343 -2.16 -16.02 -15.93
CA ASN A 343 -0.80 -15.51 -15.89
C ASN A 343 -0.73 -14.10 -15.28
N PHE A 344 -1.41 -13.88 -14.14
CA PHE A 344 -1.21 -12.66 -13.37
C PHE A 344 0.10 -12.84 -12.60
N HIS A 345 1.19 -12.23 -13.10
CA HIS A 345 2.52 -12.28 -12.48
C HIS A 345 2.55 -11.97 -10.97
N ALA A 346 1.55 -11.26 -10.44
CA ALA A 346 1.39 -10.99 -9.02
C ALA A 346 1.03 -12.23 -8.16
N VAL A 347 0.61 -13.34 -8.77
CA VAL A 347 -0.03 -14.47 -8.07
C VAL A 347 0.83 -15.74 -8.06
N ASP A 348 1.73 -15.97 -9.01
CA ASP A 348 2.34 -17.30 -9.18
C ASP A 348 3.23 -17.77 -8.02
N ASN A 349 3.97 -16.85 -7.36
CA ASN A 349 4.84 -17.21 -6.23
C ASN A 349 4.17 -17.07 -4.85
N GLN A 350 2.96 -16.52 -4.78
CA GLN A 350 2.26 -16.19 -3.53
C GLN A 350 0.82 -16.70 -3.45
N SER A 351 0.32 -17.34 -4.51
CA SER A 351 -1.06 -17.80 -4.70
C SER A 351 -1.61 -18.55 -3.49
N ARG A 352 -0.90 -19.61 -3.05
CA ARG A 352 -1.31 -20.42 -1.91
C ARG A 352 -1.47 -19.60 -0.62
N SER A 353 -0.52 -18.70 -0.35
CA SER A 353 -0.56 -17.82 0.83
C SER A 353 -1.74 -16.86 0.77
N ILE A 354 -1.97 -16.25 -0.38
CA ILE A 354 -3.07 -15.30 -0.60
C ILE A 354 -4.42 -15.98 -0.36
N PHE A 355 -4.65 -17.17 -0.92
CA PHE A 355 -5.92 -17.87 -0.73
C PHE A 355 -6.10 -18.38 0.71
N ASP A 356 -5.02 -18.75 1.40
CA ASP A 356 -5.06 -19.06 2.84
C ASP A 356 -5.57 -17.85 3.64
N VAL A 357 -5.06 -16.65 3.36
CA VAL A 357 -5.56 -15.41 4.00
C VAL A 357 -7.04 -15.23 3.69
N LEU A 358 -7.44 -15.30 2.41
CA LEU A 358 -8.84 -15.11 2.04
C LEU A 358 -9.77 -16.11 2.75
N LYS A 359 -9.36 -17.38 2.85
CA LYS A 359 -10.09 -18.42 3.58
C LYS A 359 -10.18 -18.11 5.07
N ARG A 360 -9.09 -17.69 5.73
CA ARG A 360 -9.12 -17.28 7.16
C ARG A 360 -10.12 -16.16 7.40
N PHE A 361 -10.17 -15.20 6.48
CA PHE A 361 -11.10 -14.08 6.55
C PHE A 361 -12.53 -14.46 6.12
N LYS A 362 -12.81 -15.74 5.81
CA LYS A 362 -14.12 -16.26 5.38
C LYS A 362 -14.64 -15.54 4.13
N ILE A 363 -13.76 -15.34 3.14
CA ILE A 363 -14.08 -14.81 1.82
C ILE A 363 -14.42 -15.99 0.91
N ASP A 364 -15.57 -15.94 0.23
CA ASP A 364 -16.02 -16.99 -0.67
C ASP A 364 -15.08 -17.03 -1.89
N ILE A 365 -14.58 -18.21 -2.27
CA ILE A 365 -13.72 -18.38 -3.45
C ILE A 365 -14.49 -19.16 -4.51
N LEU A 366 -14.56 -18.62 -5.72
CA LEU A 366 -15.20 -19.27 -6.88
C LEU A 366 -14.17 -19.63 -7.95
N GLU A 367 -14.39 -20.76 -8.60
CA GLU A 367 -13.67 -21.16 -9.81
C GLU A 367 -14.34 -20.56 -11.06
N LEU A 368 -13.54 -20.38 -12.12
CA LEU A 368 -13.96 -19.79 -13.41
C LEU A 368 -13.78 -20.72 -14.60
#